data_AF-A0A5D2CLV7-F1
#
_entry.id   AF-A0A5D2CLV7-F1
#
_cell.length_a   1.000
_cell.length_b   1.000
_cell.length_c   1.000
_cell.angle_alpha   90.00
_cell.angle_beta   90.00
_cell.angle_gamma   90.00
#
_symmetry.space_group_name_H-M   'P 1'
#
loop_
_entity.id
_entity.type
_entity.pdbx_description
1 polymer ?
#
loop_
_entity_poly.entity_id
_entity_poly.type
_entity_poly.pdbx_seq_one_letter_code
_entity_poly.pdbx_strand_id
1 'polypeptide(L)'
;MANSKYEYVKSFEVEGEVMPPNLIVVHIDRRDFRRFSEVHEFEKPDDEKALNLMNQCAMAVLEEYPDIVFSYGYGDEYSFVLKKTSKFYQRRSSKISSVIVSFFTSVYVTKWKEFFPLKELRYPPSFLSQIVCCASLEILQAYLAWRQRDCHVQNQYNTCFWELVKKGGKTEMEAQEILKYAKEQDRNELLHQQFGINYNGTLALFRQGTCIFKTEVEDIVKYNEDGTPVKRLRRKAGIFRSENIAGRRFWNAHASLLKELGNFSEDCFKTNPDYIRSFLFESKLMPSTWIVIRIDGCHFHRFADVHEFNKPNDKQALGLMNLCAEAVLEEFHDIVFCYGVSDEYSFVLKKDSQLYQRRASKIVSAIVSFFSSMYVMKWKDVFRKKELKYPPSFDGRAVCYLSNEILQDYLAWRQVDCHINNQYNTCFWSLVKSGKSKSEAQNYLKGTQAREKNELLLKEFGINYNTLPLMFRQGSSIFRVKRENPTLLENDASSVEKTETKIVTEHCNIIEQSFWEAHPSILD
;
A
#
# COMPACT_ATOMS: atom_id res chain seq x y z
N MET A 1 -0.86 30.23 -2.61
CA MET A 1 -1.80 29.72 -1.59
C MET A 1 -1.95 30.80 -0.54
N ALA A 2 -3.16 31.03 -0.03
CA ALA A 2 -3.33 31.95 1.09
C ALA A 2 -2.81 31.25 2.35
N ASN A 3 -1.89 31.89 3.09
CA ASN A 3 -1.39 31.36 4.34
C ASN A 3 -2.53 31.38 5.36
N SER A 4 -3.13 30.22 5.61
CA SER A 4 -4.11 30.04 6.67
C SER A 4 -3.42 30.14 8.03
N LYS A 5 -4.11 30.62 9.07
CA LYS A 5 -3.59 30.60 10.45
C LYS A 5 -3.16 29.21 10.92
N TYR A 6 -3.70 28.16 10.30
CA TYR A 6 -3.42 26.76 10.60
C TYR A 6 -2.18 26.20 9.88
N GLU A 7 -1.51 26.96 9.02
CA GLU A 7 -0.42 26.43 8.18
C GLU A 7 0.77 25.88 8.98
N TYR A 8 0.95 26.34 10.23
CA TYR A 8 2.01 25.88 11.13
C TYR A 8 1.98 24.35 11.38
N VAL A 9 0.82 23.69 11.25
CA VAL A 9 0.67 22.24 11.45
C VAL A 9 1.49 21.41 10.46
N LYS A 10 1.88 21.98 9.32
CA LYS A 10 2.80 21.35 8.36
C LYS A 10 4.20 21.16 8.94
N SER A 11 4.61 21.97 9.91
CA SER A 11 5.94 21.86 10.53
C SER A 11 6.14 20.58 11.35
N PHE A 12 5.06 19.87 11.69
CA PHE A 12 5.10 18.57 12.36
C PHE A 12 5.37 17.40 11.39
N GLU A 13 5.30 17.63 10.08
CA GLU A 13 5.66 16.62 9.08
C GLU A 13 7.17 16.37 9.11
N VAL A 14 7.58 15.15 9.49
CA VAL A 14 8.99 14.73 9.46
C VAL A 14 9.28 14.01 8.15
N GLU A 15 10.26 14.49 7.40
CA GLU A 15 10.74 13.81 6.20
C GLU A 15 11.75 12.71 6.56
N GLY A 16 11.35 11.45 6.43
CA GLY A 16 12.24 10.30 6.67
C GLY A 16 13.09 9.97 5.45
N GLU A 17 14.05 10.82 5.08
CA GLU A 17 14.96 10.55 3.96
C GLU A 17 15.93 9.39 4.27
N VAL A 18 16.07 8.46 3.32
CA VAL A 18 17.10 7.41 3.41
C VAL A 18 18.44 7.99 2.96
N MET A 19 19.34 8.22 3.90
CA MET A 19 20.63 8.86 3.65
C MET A 19 21.48 8.11 2.60
N PRO A 20 22.07 8.80 1.62
CA PRO A 20 23.17 8.25 0.82
C PRO A 20 24.38 7.89 1.71
N PRO A 21 25.19 6.86 1.38
CA PRO A 21 25.15 6.03 0.18
C PRO A 21 24.30 4.75 0.32
N ASN A 22 23.42 4.66 1.32
CA ASN A 22 22.65 3.43 1.57
C ASN A 22 21.83 3.00 0.35
N LEU A 23 21.92 1.72 0.01
CA LEU A 23 20.99 1.06 -0.91
C LEU A 23 19.64 0.91 -0.22
N ILE A 24 18.57 1.06 -0.99
CA ILE A 24 17.20 0.96 -0.50
C ILE A 24 16.64 -0.40 -0.94
N VAL A 25 16.21 -1.20 0.03
CA VAL A 25 15.39 -2.39 -0.21
C VAL A 25 14.02 -2.17 0.41
N VAL A 26 12.97 -2.34 -0.37
CA VAL A 26 11.58 -2.28 0.10
C VAL A 26 11.13 -3.71 0.31
N HIS A 27 10.95 -4.10 1.57
CA HIS A 27 10.43 -5.41 1.93
C HIS A 27 8.93 -5.31 2.17
N ILE A 28 8.18 -6.23 1.57
CA ILE A 28 6.72 -6.34 1.65
C ILE A 28 6.37 -7.73 2.16
N ASP A 29 5.52 -7.81 3.17
CA ASP A 29 5.00 -9.04 3.75
C ASP A 29 3.47 -8.95 3.88
N ARG A 30 2.76 -10.07 3.70
CA ARG A 30 1.29 -10.05 3.81
C ARG A 30 0.85 -9.99 5.26
N ARG A 31 -0.15 -9.15 5.54
CA ARG A 31 -0.83 -9.10 6.83
C ARG A 31 -1.74 -10.31 6.99
N ASP A 32 -1.61 -11.02 8.10
CA ASP A 32 -2.47 -12.16 8.49
C ASP A 32 -2.59 -13.25 7.43
N PHE A 33 -1.47 -13.60 6.77
CA PHE A 33 -1.48 -14.58 5.67
C PHE A 33 -2.07 -15.93 6.05
N ARG A 34 -1.88 -16.38 7.30
CA ARG A 34 -2.49 -17.63 7.79
C ARG A 34 -4.01 -17.62 7.57
N ARG A 35 -4.70 -16.60 8.11
CA ARG A 35 -6.15 -16.42 7.94
C ARG A 35 -6.52 -16.24 6.47
N PHE A 36 -5.75 -15.47 5.71
CA PHE A 36 -6.03 -15.25 4.28
C PHE A 36 -5.98 -16.54 3.48
N SER A 37 -4.95 -17.35 3.73
CA SER A 37 -4.71 -18.63 3.08
C SER A 37 -5.78 -19.67 3.46
N GLU A 38 -6.24 -19.68 4.71
CA GLU A 38 -7.33 -20.54 5.18
C GLU A 38 -8.67 -20.14 4.54
N VAL A 39 -9.05 -18.86 4.60
CA VAL A 39 -10.32 -18.35 4.07
C VAL A 39 -10.47 -18.55 2.56
N HIS A 40 -9.36 -18.46 1.82
CA HIS A 40 -9.33 -18.67 0.37
C HIS A 40 -8.86 -20.08 -0.03
N GLU A 41 -8.72 -20.99 0.93
CA GLU A 41 -8.46 -22.42 0.71
C GLU A 41 -7.25 -22.66 -0.20
N PHE A 42 -6.13 -22.00 0.10
CA PHE A 42 -4.89 -22.22 -0.65
C PHE A 42 -4.33 -23.61 -0.38
N GLU A 43 -3.72 -24.20 -1.40
CA GLU A 43 -3.03 -25.47 -1.28
C GLU A 43 -1.88 -25.38 -0.27
N LYS A 44 -1.62 -26.52 0.40
CA LYS A 44 -0.61 -26.63 1.46
C LYS A 44 0.36 -27.79 1.14
N PRO A 45 1.68 -27.64 1.33
CA PRO A 45 2.36 -26.49 1.94
C PRO A 45 2.38 -25.22 1.07
N ASP A 46 2.33 -25.39 -0.25
CA ASP A 46 2.44 -24.30 -1.23
C ASP A 46 1.28 -24.31 -2.22
N ASP A 47 0.90 -23.12 -2.68
CA ASP A 47 -0.09 -22.91 -3.74
C ASP A 47 0.60 -22.20 -4.90
N GLU A 48 0.85 -22.93 -5.99
CA GLU A 48 1.57 -22.42 -7.15
C GLU A 48 0.86 -21.21 -7.78
N LYS A 49 -0.48 -21.19 -7.79
CA LYS A 49 -1.25 -20.06 -8.34
C LYS A 49 -1.09 -18.82 -7.48
N ALA A 50 -1.10 -18.98 -6.15
CA ALA A 50 -0.87 -17.89 -5.21
C ALA A 50 0.53 -17.28 -5.39
N LEU A 51 1.57 -18.12 -5.51
CA LEU A 51 2.94 -17.67 -5.76
C LEU A 51 3.07 -17.00 -7.12
N ASN A 52 2.44 -17.55 -8.16
CA ASN A 52 2.48 -16.94 -9.49
C ASN A 52 1.74 -15.59 -9.55
N LEU A 53 0.66 -15.41 -8.77
CA LEU A 53 0.03 -14.10 -8.59
C LEU A 53 0.99 -13.10 -7.91
N MET A 54 1.67 -13.51 -6.84
CA MET A 54 2.71 -12.67 -6.20
C MET A 54 3.84 -12.30 -7.18
N ASN A 55 4.31 -13.27 -7.98
CA ASN A 55 5.30 -13.05 -9.04
C ASN A 55 4.81 -12.00 -10.05
N GLN A 56 3.55 -12.08 -10.49
CA GLN A 56 2.97 -11.11 -11.41
C GLN A 56 2.86 -9.70 -10.82
N CYS A 57 2.55 -9.59 -9.53
CA CYS A 57 2.55 -8.30 -8.83
C CYS A 57 3.95 -7.69 -8.80
N ALA A 58 4.96 -8.50 -8.49
CA ALA A 58 6.35 -8.04 -8.46
C ALA A 58 6.86 -7.63 -9.86
N MET A 59 6.49 -8.37 -10.92
CA MET A 59 6.79 -7.97 -12.29
C MET A 59 6.18 -6.60 -12.62
N ALA A 60 4.90 -6.40 -12.29
CA ALA A 60 4.23 -5.12 -12.53
C ALA A 60 4.91 -3.97 -11.77
N VAL A 61 5.34 -4.20 -10.52
CA VAL A 61 6.11 -3.22 -9.73
C VAL A 61 7.42 -2.84 -10.42
N LEU A 62 8.17 -3.82 -10.94
CA LEU A 62 9.41 -3.55 -11.69
C LEU A 62 9.14 -2.78 -12.99
N GLU A 63 8.04 -3.07 -13.67
CA GLU A 63 7.64 -2.38 -14.91
C GLU A 63 7.25 -0.92 -14.65
N GLU A 64 6.44 -0.68 -13.63
CA GLU A 64 5.94 0.65 -13.25
C GLU A 64 7.04 1.55 -12.66
N TYR A 65 7.97 0.98 -11.89
CA TYR A 65 9.03 1.74 -11.21
C TYR A 65 10.44 1.33 -11.72
N PRO A 66 10.98 2.00 -12.76
CA PRO A 66 12.28 1.67 -13.35
C PRO A 66 13.48 1.78 -12.40
N ASP A 67 13.35 2.47 -11.28
CA ASP A 67 14.40 2.57 -10.25
C ASP A 67 14.56 1.26 -9.46
N ILE A 68 13.56 0.36 -9.49
CA ILE A 68 13.65 -0.98 -8.95
C ILE A 68 14.29 -1.89 -9.99
N VAL A 69 15.44 -2.48 -9.63
CA VAL A 69 16.29 -3.20 -10.59
C VAL A 69 16.37 -4.70 -10.32
N PHE A 70 16.06 -5.12 -9.09
CA PHE A 70 16.02 -6.51 -8.70
C PHE A 70 14.92 -6.72 -7.67
N SER A 71 14.24 -7.87 -7.71
CA SER A 71 13.39 -8.31 -6.63
C SER A 71 13.54 -9.79 -6.36
N TYR A 72 13.32 -10.18 -5.12
CA TYR A 72 13.26 -11.56 -4.68
C TYR A 72 12.04 -11.78 -3.81
N GLY A 73 11.31 -12.87 -4.00
CA GLY A 73 10.15 -13.20 -3.19
C GLY A 73 9.91 -14.69 -3.09
N TYR A 74 9.26 -15.08 -2.01
CA TYR A 74 8.80 -16.44 -1.75
C TYR A 74 7.67 -16.39 -0.73
N GLY A 75 6.84 -17.45 -0.67
CA GLY A 75 5.68 -17.45 0.22
C GLY A 75 4.78 -16.22 -0.03
N ASP A 76 4.59 -15.42 1.01
CA ASP A 76 3.72 -14.24 1.03
C ASP A 76 4.49 -12.91 1.09
N GLU A 77 5.77 -12.91 0.74
CA GLU A 77 6.64 -11.74 0.84
C GLU A 77 7.50 -11.49 -0.41
N TYR A 78 7.93 -10.24 -0.55
CA TYR A 78 8.79 -9.76 -1.61
C TYR A 78 9.74 -8.67 -1.12
N SER A 79 10.94 -8.64 -1.70
CA SER A 79 11.94 -7.61 -1.47
C SER A 79 12.31 -6.96 -2.80
N PHE A 80 12.22 -5.63 -2.88
CA PHE A 80 12.50 -4.83 -4.07
C PHE A 80 13.73 -3.96 -3.84
N VAL A 81 14.78 -4.16 -4.63
CA VAL A 81 16.06 -3.45 -4.53
C VAL A 81 16.08 -2.32 -5.54
N LEU A 82 16.28 -1.10 -5.04
CA LEU A 82 16.46 0.09 -5.88
C LEU A 82 17.92 0.22 -6.32
N LYS A 83 18.14 0.78 -7.52
CA LYS A 83 19.49 1.06 -8.04
C LYS A 83 20.28 1.98 -7.10
N LYS A 84 21.61 1.85 -7.13
CA LYS A 84 22.51 2.58 -6.22
C LYS A 84 22.38 4.11 -6.29
N THR A 85 22.09 4.64 -7.47
CA THR A 85 21.97 6.08 -7.74
C THR A 85 20.54 6.61 -7.59
N SER A 86 19.61 5.80 -7.08
CA SER A 86 18.19 6.17 -7.02
C SER A 86 17.96 7.46 -6.22
N LYS A 87 17.22 8.37 -6.86
CA LYS A 87 16.62 9.58 -6.27
C LYS A 87 15.09 9.46 -6.21
N PHE A 88 14.57 8.23 -6.34
CA PHE A 88 13.14 7.96 -6.40
C PHE A 88 12.43 8.61 -5.22
N TYR A 89 11.44 9.45 -5.50
CA TYR A 89 10.73 10.27 -4.50
C TYR A 89 11.62 11.00 -3.49
N GLN A 90 12.77 11.52 -3.93
CA GLN A 90 13.75 12.19 -3.06
C GLN A 90 14.15 11.31 -1.87
N ARG A 91 14.14 9.99 -2.04
CA ARG A 91 14.53 9.01 -1.03
C ARG A 91 13.69 9.06 0.25
N ARG A 92 12.48 9.65 0.21
CA ARG A 92 11.54 9.66 1.33
C ARG A 92 11.00 8.26 1.60
N SER A 93 11.45 7.63 2.68
CA SER A 93 11.16 6.24 3.05
C SER A 93 9.66 5.93 3.09
N SER A 94 8.86 6.80 3.71
CA SER A 94 7.40 6.64 3.79
C SER A 94 6.75 6.61 2.42
N LYS A 95 7.12 7.55 1.53
CA LYS A 95 6.59 7.62 0.15
C LYS A 95 7.02 6.44 -0.70
N ILE A 96 8.30 6.05 -0.66
CA ILE A 96 8.79 4.89 -1.42
C ILE A 96 8.06 3.62 -0.99
N SER A 97 8.03 3.35 0.31
CA SER A 97 7.41 2.14 0.88
C SER A 97 5.92 2.07 0.57
N SER A 98 5.17 3.16 0.84
CA SER A 98 3.72 3.20 0.68
C SER A 98 3.27 3.09 -0.78
N VAL A 99 3.94 3.78 -1.72
CA VAL A 99 3.59 3.71 -3.15
C VAL A 99 3.77 2.29 -3.69
N ILE A 100 4.89 1.64 -3.36
CA ILE A 100 5.20 0.30 -3.88
C ILE A 100 4.22 -0.72 -3.30
N VAL A 101 3.95 -0.70 -1.99
CA VAL A 101 3.01 -1.65 -1.37
C VAL A 101 1.57 -1.41 -1.82
N SER A 102 1.17 -0.15 -1.97
CA SER A 102 -0.13 0.21 -2.51
C SER A 102 -0.32 -0.33 -3.93
N PHE A 103 0.65 -0.07 -4.83
CA PHE A 103 0.58 -0.56 -6.20
C PHE A 103 0.62 -2.09 -6.28
N PHE A 104 1.52 -2.74 -5.54
CA PHE A 104 1.59 -4.20 -5.45
C PHE A 104 0.23 -4.80 -5.05
N THR A 105 -0.41 -4.17 -4.06
CA THR A 105 -1.72 -4.60 -3.55
C THR A 105 -2.82 -4.40 -4.60
N SER A 106 -2.86 -3.23 -5.26
CA SER A 106 -3.82 -2.96 -6.33
C SER A 106 -3.69 -3.96 -7.49
N VAL A 107 -2.47 -4.30 -7.89
CA VAL A 107 -2.21 -5.34 -8.91
C VAL A 107 -2.70 -6.70 -8.43
N TYR A 108 -2.44 -7.05 -7.16
CA TYR A 108 -2.88 -8.32 -6.59
C TYR A 108 -4.39 -8.50 -6.69
N VAL A 109 -5.16 -7.48 -6.32
CA VAL A 109 -6.62 -7.50 -6.42
C VAL A 109 -7.08 -7.53 -7.87
N THR A 110 -6.46 -6.71 -8.73
CA THR A 110 -6.82 -6.61 -10.15
C THR A 110 -6.65 -7.97 -10.87
N LYS A 111 -5.52 -8.64 -10.62
CA LYS A 111 -5.17 -9.92 -11.25
C LYS A 111 -5.76 -11.15 -10.54
N TRP A 112 -6.45 -10.98 -9.41
CA TRP A 112 -6.97 -12.12 -8.63
C TRP A 112 -7.77 -13.11 -9.49
N LYS A 113 -8.70 -12.61 -10.30
CA LYS A 113 -9.57 -13.45 -11.15
C LYS A 113 -8.84 -14.12 -12.31
N GLU A 114 -7.68 -13.64 -12.72
CA GLU A 114 -6.84 -14.30 -13.72
C GLU A 114 -6.23 -15.60 -13.17
N PHE A 115 -5.85 -15.59 -11.89
CA PHE A 115 -5.23 -16.73 -11.20
C PHE A 115 -6.23 -17.64 -10.50
N PHE A 116 -7.32 -17.06 -10.01
CA PHE A 116 -8.40 -17.77 -9.32
C PHE A 116 -9.78 -17.43 -9.91
N PRO A 117 -10.10 -17.93 -11.12
CA PRO A 117 -11.37 -17.61 -11.79
C PRO A 117 -12.60 -17.96 -10.94
N LEU A 118 -12.54 -19.11 -10.25
CA LEU A 118 -13.64 -19.67 -9.45
C LEU A 118 -13.64 -19.22 -7.99
N LYS A 119 -12.56 -18.58 -7.48
CA LYS A 119 -12.53 -18.11 -6.10
C LYS A 119 -12.88 -16.64 -6.04
N GLU A 120 -13.79 -16.26 -5.15
CA GLU A 120 -14.02 -14.85 -4.82
C GLU A 120 -12.99 -14.37 -3.82
N LEU A 121 -12.54 -13.13 -3.99
CA LEU A 121 -11.71 -12.45 -3.02
C LEU A 121 -12.63 -11.96 -1.89
N ARG A 122 -12.75 -12.75 -0.82
CA ARG A 122 -13.80 -12.56 0.21
C ARG A 122 -13.62 -11.29 1.03
N TYR A 123 -12.38 -10.84 1.21
CA TYR A 123 -12.05 -9.61 1.91
C TYR A 123 -10.77 -8.97 1.31
N PRO A 124 -10.60 -7.65 1.44
CA PRO A 124 -9.45 -6.93 0.90
C PRO A 124 -8.13 -7.45 1.49
N PRO A 125 -7.16 -7.87 0.66
CA PRO A 125 -5.83 -8.20 1.15
C PRO A 125 -5.13 -6.92 1.66
N SER A 126 -4.29 -7.08 2.66
CA SER A 126 -3.42 -6.00 3.17
C SER A 126 -2.00 -6.53 3.29
N PHE A 127 -1.05 -5.68 2.94
CA PHE A 127 0.37 -5.95 2.99
C PHE A 127 1.06 -4.88 3.83
N LEU A 128 2.03 -5.31 4.60
CA LEU A 128 2.94 -4.48 5.37
C LEU A 128 4.17 -4.20 4.52
N SER A 129 4.83 -3.08 4.79
CA SER A 129 6.04 -2.69 4.07
C SER A 129 7.03 -1.96 4.95
N GLN A 130 8.30 -2.23 4.75
CA GLN A 130 9.42 -1.66 5.48
C GLN A 130 10.61 -1.39 4.56
N ILE A 131 11.34 -0.32 4.84
CA ILE A 131 12.62 -0.05 4.20
C ILE A 131 13.74 -0.73 4.98
N VAL A 132 14.58 -1.48 4.26
CA VAL A 132 15.88 -1.98 4.74
C VAL A 132 16.97 -1.14 4.09
N CYS A 133 17.82 -0.54 4.92
CA CYS A 133 18.93 0.30 4.47
C CYS A 133 20.20 -0.53 4.43
N CYS A 134 20.67 -0.89 3.22
CA CYS A 134 21.92 -1.63 3.09
C CYS A 134 23.08 -0.65 2.87
N ALA A 135 23.96 -0.51 3.87
CA ALA A 135 25.08 0.44 3.83
C ALA A 135 26.13 0.13 2.75
N SER A 136 26.20 -1.13 2.29
CA SER A 136 27.11 -1.57 1.23
C SER A 136 26.49 -2.71 0.42
N LEU A 137 27.16 -3.08 -0.69
CA LEU A 137 26.77 -4.26 -1.47
C LEU A 137 26.93 -5.56 -0.68
N GLU A 138 27.87 -5.63 0.26
CA GLU A 138 28.05 -6.80 1.14
C GLU A 138 26.83 -7.00 2.04
N ILE A 139 26.24 -5.91 2.57
CA ILE A 139 25.01 -5.97 3.35
C ILE A 139 23.82 -6.40 2.48
N LEU A 140 23.73 -5.89 1.25
CA LEU A 140 22.71 -6.34 0.30
C LEU A 140 22.86 -7.83 -0.01
N GLN A 141 24.07 -8.31 -0.27
CA GLN A 141 24.36 -9.71 -0.55
C GLN A 141 23.99 -10.60 0.65
N ALA A 142 24.36 -10.19 1.87
CA ALA A 142 24.00 -10.90 3.10
C ALA A 142 22.49 -10.93 3.32
N TYR A 143 21.79 -9.82 3.07
CA TYR A 143 20.34 -9.75 3.13
C TYR A 143 19.68 -10.72 2.15
N LEU A 144 20.10 -10.76 0.88
CA LEU A 144 19.57 -11.68 -0.13
C LEU A 144 19.86 -13.14 0.21
N ALA A 145 21.07 -13.45 0.69
CA ALA A 145 21.44 -14.79 1.16
C ALA A 145 20.58 -15.23 2.34
N TRP A 146 20.30 -14.32 3.28
CA TRP A 146 19.41 -14.57 4.41
C TRP A 146 17.98 -14.85 3.94
N ARG A 147 17.40 -14.01 3.08
CA ARG A 147 16.04 -14.24 2.55
C ARG A 147 15.93 -15.58 1.83
N GLN A 148 16.93 -15.97 1.03
CA GLN A 148 16.91 -17.25 0.33
C GLN A 148 17.10 -18.45 1.26
N ARG A 149 17.92 -18.32 2.31
CA ARG A 149 18.03 -19.36 3.35
C ARG A 149 16.71 -19.52 4.12
N ASP A 150 16.05 -18.42 4.44
CA ASP A 150 14.75 -18.40 5.11
C ASP A 150 13.68 -19.09 4.25
N CYS A 151 13.66 -18.85 2.94
CA CYS A 151 12.83 -19.59 1.97
C CYS A 151 13.03 -21.10 2.06
N HIS A 152 14.27 -21.56 1.96
CA HIS A 152 14.58 -22.98 2.02
C HIS A 152 14.16 -23.63 3.35
N VAL A 153 14.52 -22.98 4.46
CA VAL A 153 14.23 -23.50 5.81
C VAL A 153 12.72 -23.55 6.07
N GLN A 154 11.99 -22.50 5.72
CA GLN A 154 10.55 -22.42 5.94
C GLN A 154 9.80 -23.39 5.03
N ASN A 155 10.19 -23.49 3.76
CA ASN A 155 9.57 -24.42 2.82
C ASN A 155 9.77 -25.89 3.25
N GLN A 156 10.99 -26.25 3.65
CA GLN A 156 11.28 -27.60 4.15
C GLN A 156 10.48 -27.90 5.42
N TYR A 157 10.43 -26.97 6.38
CA TYR A 157 9.61 -27.11 7.58
C TYR A 157 8.13 -27.29 7.24
N ASN A 158 7.56 -26.42 6.41
CA ASN A 158 6.16 -26.46 6.02
C ASN A 158 5.80 -27.76 5.29
N THR A 159 6.70 -28.25 4.43
CA THR A 159 6.53 -29.53 3.73
C THR A 159 6.43 -30.66 4.74
N CYS A 160 7.38 -30.78 5.67
CA CYS A 160 7.31 -31.79 6.72
C CYS A 160 6.03 -31.66 7.55
N PHE A 161 5.70 -30.43 7.95
CA PHE A 161 4.54 -30.14 8.79
C PHE A 161 3.24 -30.61 8.14
N TRP A 162 3.00 -30.21 6.89
CA TRP A 162 1.77 -30.58 6.20
C TRP A 162 1.72 -32.04 5.77
N GLU A 163 2.86 -32.69 5.52
CA GLU A 163 2.90 -34.13 5.25
C GLU A 163 2.58 -34.94 6.52
N LEU A 164 3.09 -34.53 7.69
CA LEU A 164 2.71 -35.11 8.98
C LEU A 164 1.21 -34.96 9.26
N VAL A 165 0.64 -33.80 8.95
CA VAL A 165 -0.80 -33.55 9.16
C VAL A 165 -1.66 -34.32 8.15
N LYS A 166 -1.35 -34.22 6.85
CA LYS A 166 -2.20 -34.77 5.78
C LYS A 166 -2.04 -36.26 5.58
N LYS A 167 -0.80 -36.78 5.58
CA LYS A 167 -0.49 -38.20 5.35
C LYS A 167 -0.16 -38.94 6.64
N GLY A 168 0.49 -38.28 7.59
CA GLY A 168 0.86 -38.87 8.88
C GLY A 168 -0.28 -38.93 9.90
N GLY A 169 -1.44 -38.32 9.61
CA GLY A 169 -2.61 -38.30 10.49
C GLY A 169 -2.39 -37.56 11.82
N LYS A 170 -1.36 -36.71 11.90
CA LYS A 170 -1.03 -35.93 13.10
C LYS A 170 -1.92 -34.70 13.21
N THR A 171 -2.20 -34.28 14.43
CA THR A 171 -2.75 -32.96 14.70
C THR A 171 -1.70 -31.88 14.46
N GLU A 172 -2.12 -30.62 14.26
CA GLU A 172 -1.18 -29.49 14.10
C GLU A 172 -0.22 -29.37 15.30
N MET A 173 -0.70 -29.61 16.52
CA MET A 173 0.13 -29.53 17.73
C MET A 173 1.17 -30.66 17.79
N GLU A 174 0.78 -31.88 17.43
CA GLU A 174 1.73 -33.01 17.38
C GLU A 174 2.80 -32.80 16.31
N ALA A 175 2.41 -32.32 15.12
CA ALA A 175 3.35 -32.02 14.06
C ALA A 175 4.33 -30.90 14.46
N GLN A 176 3.86 -29.87 15.18
CA GLN A 176 4.72 -28.83 15.75
C GLN A 176 5.72 -29.39 16.75
N GLU A 177 5.29 -30.23 17.70
CA GLU A 177 6.19 -30.81 18.71
C GLU A 177 7.22 -31.77 18.09
N ILE A 178 6.84 -32.55 17.08
CA ILE A 178 7.79 -33.41 16.33
C ILE A 178 8.88 -32.57 15.66
N LEU A 179 8.52 -31.44 15.06
CA LEU A 179 9.45 -30.61 14.27
C LEU A 179 10.21 -29.56 15.10
N LYS A 180 9.84 -29.36 16.37
CA LYS A 180 10.33 -28.26 17.22
C LYS A 180 11.86 -28.16 17.33
N TYR A 181 12.54 -29.30 17.37
CA TYR A 181 14.01 -29.38 17.48
C TYR A 181 14.66 -30.03 16.26
N ALA A 182 13.89 -30.29 15.19
CA ALA A 182 14.37 -30.99 14.01
C ALA A 182 15.29 -30.08 13.18
N LYS A 183 16.53 -30.54 12.98
CA LYS A 183 17.50 -29.89 12.08
C LYS A 183 17.12 -30.14 10.62
N GLU A 184 17.83 -29.49 9.71
CA GLU A 184 17.62 -29.66 8.26
C GLU A 184 17.79 -31.11 7.79
N GLN A 185 18.78 -31.83 8.34
CA GLN A 185 19.03 -33.24 8.04
C GLN A 185 17.86 -34.12 8.53
N ASP A 186 17.44 -33.95 9.78
CA ASP A 186 16.31 -34.66 10.38
C ASP A 186 15.02 -34.47 9.55
N ARG A 187 14.78 -33.24 9.07
CA ARG A 187 13.62 -32.93 8.21
C ARG A 187 13.71 -33.61 6.84
N ASN A 188 14.88 -33.64 6.21
CA ASN A 188 15.09 -34.37 4.96
C ASN A 188 14.90 -35.88 5.13
N GLU A 189 15.46 -36.44 6.20
CA GLU A 189 15.31 -37.87 6.51
C GLU A 189 13.84 -38.23 6.77
N LEU A 190 13.12 -37.39 7.51
CA LEU A 190 11.69 -37.56 7.75
C LEU A 190 10.87 -37.56 6.46
N LEU A 191 11.10 -36.59 5.56
CA LEU A 191 10.44 -36.54 4.25
C LEU A 191 10.74 -37.78 3.41
N HIS A 192 11.99 -38.21 3.39
CA HIS A 192 12.41 -39.33 2.56
C HIS A 192 11.92 -40.67 3.11
N GLN A 193 12.14 -40.95 4.39
CA GLN A 193 11.85 -42.25 4.99
C GLN A 193 10.37 -42.46 5.26
N GLN A 194 9.65 -41.45 5.76
CA GLN A 194 8.24 -41.61 6.12
C GLN A 194 7.28 -41.35 4.96
N PHE A 195 7.64 -40.42 4.07
CA PHE A 195 6.74 -39.98 2.99
C PHE A 195 7.25 -40.29 1.58
N GLY A 196 8.46 -40.84 1.44
CA GLY A 196 9.06 -41.12 0.13
C GLY A 196 9.38 -39.87 -0.68
N ILE A 197 9.42 -38.69 -0.06
CA ILE A 197 9.60 -37.41 -0.74
C ILE A 197 11.07 -37.04 -0.78
N ASN A 198 11.62 -36.93 -1.98
CA ASN A 198 12.92 -36.29 -2.18
C ASN A 198 12.74 -34.77 -2.27
N TYR A 199 13.06 -34.05 -1.19
CA TYR A 199 12.94 -32.59 -1.14
C TYR A 199 13.66 -31.91 -2.30
N ASN A 200 14.86 -32.36 -2.67
CA ASN A 200 15.60 -31.78 -3.79
C ASN A 200 14.95 -32.00 -5.16
N GLY A 201 14.03 -32.95 -5.28
CA GLY A 201 13.24 -33.19 -6.48
C GLY A 201 11.97 -32.33 -6.57
N THR A 202 11.60 -31.60 -5.52
CA THR A 202 10.44 -30.70 -5.53
C THR A 202 10.69 -29.46 -6.39
N LEU A 203 9.60 -28.82 -6.81
CA LEU A 203 9.61 -27.63 -7.67
C LEU A 203 10.56 -26.55 -7.12
N ALA A 204 11.47 -26.09 -7.97
CA ALA A 204 12.47 -25.08 -7.61
C ALA A 204 11.82 -23.76 -7.14
N LEU A 205 10.60 -23.45 -7.62
CA LEU A 205 9.81 -22.30 -7.17
C LEU A 205 9.62 -22.28 -5.63
N PHE A 206 9.31 -23.43 -5.03
CA PHE A 206 9.04 -23.52 -3.59
C PHE A 206 10.33 -23.48 -2.77
N ARG A 207 11.39 -24.12 -3.26
CA ARG A 207 12.65 -24.25 -2.52
C ARG A 207 13.57 -23.03 -2.61
N GLN A 208 13.60 -22.39 -3.77
CA GLN A 208 14.57 -21.33 -4.07
C GLN A 208 13.94 -19.95 -4.08
N GLY A 209 12.60 -19.87 -4.13
CA GLY A 209 11.87 -18.64 -4.39
C GLY A 209 12.01 -18.16 -5.83
N THR A 210 11.57 -16.93 -6.06
CA THR A 210 11.57 -16.29 -7.37
C THR A 210 12.41 -15.02 -7.32
N CYS A 211 13.37 -14.88 -8.24
CA CYS A 211 14.01 -13.59 -8.49
C CYS A 211 13.54 -12.99 -9.81
N ILE A 212 13.34 -11.68 -9.84
CA ILE A 212 12.83 -10.96 -11.00
C ILE A 212 13.69 -9.72 -11.20
N PHE A 213 14.23 -9.56 -12.39
CA PHE A 213 14.99 -8.37 -12.77
C PHE A 213 14.92 -8.16 -14.27
N LYS A 214 15.29 -6.96 -14.72
CA LYS A 214 15.25 -6.61 -16.14
C LYS A 214 16.51 -7.11 -16.84
N THR A 215 16.33 -7.82 -17.94
CA THR A 215 17.41 -8.21 -18.86
C THR A 215 17.18 -7.59 -20.23
N GLU A 216 18.26 -7.41 -20.99
CA GLU A 216 18.17 -6.92 -22.35
C GLU A 216 17.77 -8.08 -23.26
N VAL A 217 16.64 -7.91 -23.94
CA VAL A 217 16.09 -8.87 -24.89
C VAL A 217 15.83 -8.18 -26.22
N GLU A 218 16.11 -8.89 -27.32
CA GLU A 218 15.75 -8.43 -28.66
C GLU A 218 14.22 -8.49 -28.82
N ASP A 219 13.61 -7.35 -29.11
CA ASP A 219 12.17 -7.22 -29.36
C ASP A 219 11.93 -6.81 -30.80
N ILE A 220 11.05 -7.52 -31.51
CA ILE A 220 10.66 -7.16 -32.88
C ILE A 220 9.62 -6.06 -32.79
N VAL A 221 9.98 -4.84 -33.21
CA VAL A 221 9.11 -3.65 -33.06
C VAL A 221 8.20 -3.47 -34.26
N LYS A 222 8.66 -3.86 -35.45
CA LYS A 222 7.90 -3.82 -36.70
C LYS A 222 8.56 -4.75 -37.72
N TYR A 223 7.83 -5.05 -38.78
CA TYR A 223 8.39 -5.65 -39.98
C TYR A 223 8.56 -4.56 -41.04
N ASN A 224 9.65 -4.60 -41.79
CA ASN A 224 9.82 -3.78 -42.99
C ASN A 224 8.88 -4.29 -44.11
N GLU A 225 8.73 -3.51 -45.19
CA GLU A 225 7.88 -3.88 -46.33
C GLU A 225 8.30 -5.19 -47.01
N ASP A 226 9.57 -5.58 -46.88
CA ASP A 226 10.15 -6.84 -47.34
C ASP A 226 9.96 -8.02 -46.35
N GLY A 227 9.25 -7.79 -45.25
CA GLY A 227 9.03 -8.79 -44.20
C GLY A 227 10.20 -8.98 -43.24
N THR A 228 11.27 -8.17 -43.31
CA THR A 228 12.39 -8.28 -42.37
C THR A 228 12.04 -7.68 -41.00
N PRO A 229 12.29 -8.40 -39.87
CA PRO A 229 11.96 -7.91 -38.55
C PRO A 229 12.95 -6.83 -38.09
N VAL A 230 12.43 -5.66 -37.72
CA VAL A 230 13.19 -4.59 -37.07
C VAL A 230 13.30 -4.90 -35.59
N LYS A 231 14.45 -5.44 -35.19
CA LYS A 231 14.76 -5.77 -33.80
C LYS A 231 15.31 -4.55 -33.05
N ARG A 232 14.87 -4.35 -31.81
CA ARG A 232 15.47 -3.40 -30.86
C ARG A 232 15.71 -4.09 -29.53
N LEU A 233 16.86 -3.83 -28.93
CA LEU A 233 17.12 -4.23 -27.55
C LEU A 233 16.21 -3.45 -26.61
N ARG A 234 15.44 -4.17 -25.79
CA ARG A 234 14.60 -3.60 -24.74
C ARG A 234 14.86 -4.31 -23.43
N ARG A 235 14.75 -3.57 -22.34
CA ARG A 235 14.81 -4.13 -20.98
C ARG A 235 13.44 -4.69 -20.61
N LYS A 236 13.29 -6.01 -20.54
CA LYS A 236 12.06 -6.67 -20.08
C LYS A 236 12.31 -7.38 -18.75
N ALA A 237 11.33 -7.33 -17.85
CA ALA A 237 11.37 -8.09 -16.61
C ALA A 237 11.28 -9.59 -16.94
N GLY A 238 12.23 -10.36 -16.43
CA GLY A 238 12.25 -11.82 -16.54
C GLY A 238 12.16 -12.46 -15.16
N ILE A 239 11.56 -13.66 -15.11
CA ILE A 239 11.57 -14.51 -13.93
C ILE A 239 12.79 -15.44 -14.01
N PHE A 240 13.59 -15.45 -12.96
CA PHE A 240 14.79 -16.25 -12.82
C PHE A 240 14.73 -17.06 -11.52
N ARG A 241 15.40 -18.22 -11.51
CA ARG A 241 15.56 -19.07 -10.33
C ARG A 241 17.00 -19.54 -10.27
N SER A 242 17.55 -19.59 -9.07
CA SER A 242 18.94 -19.98 -8.83
C SER A 242 19.04 -20.56 -7.43
N GLU A 243 19.85 -21.61 -7.27
CA GLU A 243 20.18 -22.18 -5.96
C GLU A 243 20.88 -21.18 -5.04
N ASN A 244 21.57 -20.19 -5.62
CA ASN A 244 22.28 -19.16 -4.86
C ASN A 244 22.19 -17.80 -5.56
N ILE A 245 21.14 -17.02 -5.26
CA ILE A 245 20.95 -15.68 -5.83
C ILE A 245 21.95 -14.65 -5.28
N ALA A 246 22.52 -14.92 -4.11
CA ALA A 246 23.58 -14.11 -3.50
C ALA A 246 24.98 -14.57 -3.95
N GLY A 247 25.06 -15.59 -4.79
CA GLY A 247 26.32 -16.15 -5.28
C GLY A 247 26.93 -15.28 -6.37
N ARG A 248 28.26 -15.19 -6.35
CA ARG A 248 29.04 -14.39 -7.30
C ARG A 248 28.76 -14.80 -8.74
N ARG A 249 28.68 -16.11 -9.00
CA ARG A 249 28.46 -16.67 -10.34
C ARG A 249 27.12 -16.24 -10.91
N PHE A 250 26.06 -16.29 -10.11
CA PHE A 250 24.74 -15.87 -10.53
C PHE A 250 24.70 -14.35 -10.73
N TRP A 251 25.07 -13.58 -9.71
CA TRP A 251 24.92 -12.12 -9.74
C TRP A 251 25.75 -11.47 -10.84
N ASN A 252 27.03 -11.86 -10.96
CA ASN A 252 27.94 -11.24 -11.90
C ASN A 252 27.76 -11.75 -13.35
N ALA A 253 26.94 -12.78 -13.59
CA ALA A 253 26.58 -13.19 -14.95
C ALA A 253 25.60 -12.21 -15.62
N HIS A 254 24.92 -11.36 -14.83
CA HIS A 254 23.89 -10.45 -15.34
C HIS A 254 24.38 -9.01 -15.43
N ALA A 255 24.71 -8.57 -16.65
CA ALA A 255 25.24 -7.23 -16.93
C ALA A 255 24.34 -6.08 -16.43
N SER A 256 23.01 -6.27 -16.41
CA SER A 256 22.07 -5.27 -15.89
C SER A 256 22.24 -5.04 -14.39
N LEU A 257 22.45 -6.10 -13.60
CA LEU A 257 22.68 -5.99 -12.15
C LEU A 257 24.03 -5.35 -11.85
N LEU A 258 25.07 -5.76 -12.59
CA LEU A 258 26.42 -5.18 -12.48
C LEU A 258 26.42 -3.67 -12.72
N LYS A 259 25.67 -3.21 -13.73
CA LYS A 259 25.61 -1.79 -14.10
C LYS A 259 24.87 -0.94 -13.05
N GLU A 260 23.76 -1.45 -12.52
CA GLU A 260 22.86 -0.65 -11.67
C GLU A 260 23.19 -0.75 -10.17
N LEU A 261 23.74 -1.87 -9.73
CA LEU A 261 24.07 -2.15 -8.32
C LEU A 261 25.58 -2.34 -8.09
N GLY A 262 26.26 -3.06 -8.98
CA GLY A 262 27.68 -3.41 -8.85
C GLY A 262 27.89 -4.93 -8.73
N ASN A 263 29.16 -5.35 -8.60
CA ASN A 263 29.51 -6.77 -8.51
C ASN A 263 29.57 -7.27 -7.05
N PHE A 264 29.35 -8.57 -6.87
CA PHE A 264 29.74 -9.27 -5.63
C PHE A 264 31.20 -9.72 -5.74
N SER A 265 32.00 -9.38 -4.74
CA SER A 265 33.44 -9.65 -4.71
C SER A 265 33.75 -11.08 -4.25
N GLU A 266 33.02 -11.57 -3.26
CA GLU A 266 33.16 -12.91 -2.69
C GLU A 266 31.78 -13.58 -2.60
N ASP A 267 31.72 -14.89 -2.37
CA ASP A 267 30.48 -15.56 -2.00
C ASP A 267 30.13 -15.26 -0.54
N CYS A 268 28.83 -15.10 -0.24
CA CYS A 268 28.40 -14.74 1.10
C CYS A 268 28.34 -15.95 2.03
N PHE A 269 29.21 -15.96 3.04
CA PHE A 269 29.21 -16.99 4.10
C PHE A 269 28.58 -16.51 5.42
N LYS A 270 28.33 -15.20 5.55
CA LYS A 270 27.81 -14.57 6.78
C LYS A 270 26.34 -14.21 6.60
N THR A 271 25.44 -15.07 7.08
CA THR A 271 24.00 -14.80 7.13
C THR A 271 23.50 -14.63 8.56
N ASN A 272 24.26 -13.98 9.45
CA ASN A 272 23.78 -13.74 10.82
C ASN A 272 22.49 -12.89 10.75
N PRO A 273 21.30 -13.45 11.04
CA PRO A 273 20.05 -12.73 10.88
C PRO A 273 19.98 -11.53 11.81
N ASP A 274 20.57 -11.61 12.99
CA ASP A 274 20.53 -10.51 13.97
C ASP A 274 21.38 -9.33 13.52
N TYR A 275 22.50 -9.61 12.85
CA TYR A 275 23.29 -8.57 12.19
C TYR A 275 22.50 -7.88 11.06
N ILE A 276 21.83 -8.65 10.19
CA ILE A 276 21.05 -8.09 9.09
C ILE A 276 19.83 -7.32 9.61
N ARG A 277 19.16 -7.85 10.64
CA ARG A 277 18.04 -7.19 11.32
C ARG A 277 18.45 -5.87 11.96
N SER A 278 19.72 -5.70 12.35
CA SER A 278 20.19 -4.39 12.87
C SER A 278 20.12 -3.25 11.83
N PHE A 279 20.02 -3.56 10.54
CA PHE A 279 19.84 -2.60 9.45
C PHE A 279 18.35 -2.30 9.14
N LEU A 280 17.43 -2.99 9.83
CA LEU A 280 16.01 -2.66 9.79
C LEU A 280 15.76 -1.45 10.70
N PHE A 281 15.66 -0.28 10.08
CA PHE A 281 15.27 0.91 10.81
C PHE A 281 13.76 0.86 11.11
N GLU A 282 13.40 0.88 12.38
CA GLU A 282 12.02 0.96 12.84
C GLU A 282 11.79 2.30 13.56
N SER A 283 11.24 3.28 12.84
CA SER A 283 10.78 4.52 13.47
C SER A 283 9.51 4.26 14.26
N LYS A 284 9.59 4.40 15.59
CA LYS A 284 8.43 4.41 16.47
C LYS A 284 7.94 5.85 16.64
N LEU A 285 6.64 6.03 16.45
CA LEU A 285 5.96 7.31 16.65
C LEU A 285 5.90 7.66 18.14
N MET A 286 6.01 8.95 18.45
CA MET A 286 6.06 9.47 19.82
C MET A 286 4.86 8.95 20.64
N PRO A 287 5.05 8.36 21.84
CA PRO A 287 3.96 7.94 22.71
C PRO A 287 3.04 9.12 23.08
N SER A 288 1.79 8.82 23.44
CA SER A 288 0.81 9.82 23.95
C SER A 288 0.54 10.99 23.01
N THR A 289 0.71 10.78 21.70
CA THR A 289 0.37 11.74 20.65
C THR A 289 -0.68 11.15 19.72
N TRP A 290 -1.57 11.99 19.20
CA TRP A 290 -2.45 11.64 18.10
C TRP A 290 -1.59 11.24 16.90
N ILE A 291 -1.93 10.14 16.25
CA ILE A 291 -1.28 9.76 15.00
C ILE A 291 -2.25 10.06 13.86
N VAL A 292 -1.82 10.89 12.91
CA VAL A 292 -2.55 11.09 11.66
C VAL A 292 -1.82 10.38 10.54
N ILE A 293 -2.50 9.44 9.90
CA ILE A 293 -2.06 8.78 8.68
C ILE A 293 -2.71 9.50 7.51
N ARG A 294 -1.94 10.30 6.77
CA ARG A 294 -2.42 10.93 5.53
C ARG A 294 -2.04 10.05 4.35
N ILE A 295 -3.02 9.67 3.55
CA ILE A 295 -2.84 9.04 2.24
C ILE A 295 -3.16 10.02 1.11
N ASP A 296 -2.50 9.84 -0.02
CA ASP A 296 -2.55 10.71 -1.19
C ASP A 296 -2.45 9.89 -2.49
N GLY A 297 -3.26 10.22 -3.50
CA GLY A 297 -3.29 9.58 -4.79
C GLY A 297 -2.01 9.82 -5.60
N CYS A 298 -1.27 8.75 -5.90
CA CYS A 298 -0.03 8.89 -6.66
C CYS A 298 -0.33 9.17 -8.15
N HIS A 299 0.13 10.33 -8.64
CA HIS A 299 -0.13 10.79 -10.03
C HIS A 299 -1.62 10.81 -10.39
N PHE A 300 -2.49 11.14 -9.43
CA PHE A 300 -3.94 10.99 -9.59
C PHE A 300 -4.54 11.92 -10.64
N HIS A 301 -3.88 13.03 -11.00
CA HIS A 301 -4.29 13.84 -12.15
C HIS A 301 -4.34 13.02 -13.45
N ARG A 302 -3.30 12.20 -13.70
CA ARG A 302 -3.28 11.29 -14.86
C ARG A 302 -4.35 10.22 -14.71
N PHE A 303 -4.55 9.69 -13.51
CA PHE A 303 -5.57 8.69 -13.23
C PHE A 303 -6.98 9.21 -13.53
N ALA A 304 -7.31 10.39 -13.02
CA ALA A 304 -8.60 11.04 -13.23
C ALA A 304 -8.84 11.39 -14.71
N ASP A 305 -7.80 11.78 -15.44
CA ASP A 305 -7.92 12.11 -16.86
C ASP A 305 -8.09 10.85 -17.72
N VAL A 306 -7.29 9.80 -17.48
CA VAL A 306 -7.39 8.51 -18.18
C VAL A 306 -8.74 7.84 -17.92
N HIS A 307 -9.28 7.98 -16.70
CA HIS A 307 -10.59 7.46 -16.35
C HIS A 307 -11.72 8.47 -16.54
N GLU A 308 -11.47 9.62 -17.19
CA GLU A 308 -12.52 10.59 -17.58
C GLU A 308 -13.44 10.97 -16.40
N PHE A 309 -12.83 11.37 -15.28
CA PHE A 309 -13.58 11.88 -14.13
C PHE A 309 -14.13 13.27 -14.42
N ASN A 310 -15.36 13.52 -13.94
CA ASN A 310 -16.00 14.81 -14.08
C ASN A 310 -15.18 15.90 -13.39
N LYS A 311 -15.08 17.05 -14.05
CA LYS A 311 -14.40 18.24 -13.53
C LYS A 311 -15.43 19.35 -13.26
N PRO A 312 -15.30 20.13 -12.16
CA PRO A 312 -14.19 20.10 -11.19
C PRO A 312 -14.22 18.92 -10.22
N ASN A 313 -15.40 18.35 -9.95
CA ASN A 313 -15.57 17.26 -8.99
C ASN A 313 -16.36 16.10 -9.61
N ASP A 314 -15.94 14.88 -9.30
CA ASP A 314 -16.67 13.67 -9.65
C ASP A 314 -17.26 13.05 -8.39
N LYS A 315 -18.60 13.12 -8.25
CA LYS A 315 -19.32 12.61 -7.09
C LYS A 315 -19.12 11.11 -6.89
N GLN A 316 -18.99 10.34 -7.97
CA GLN A 316 -18.78 8.89 -7.88
C GLN A 316 -17.35 8.59 -7.42
N ALA A 317 -16.36 9.30 -7.95
CA ALA A 317 -14.97 9.14 -7.52
C ALA A 317 -14.79 9.47 -6.02
N LEU A 318 -15.38 10.57 -5.55
CA LEU A 318 -15.38 10.93 -4.13
C LEU A 318 -16.14 9.90 -3.28
N GLY A 319 -17.28 9.42 -3.77
CA GLY A 319 -18.04 8.34 -3.12
C GLY A 319 -17.22 7.06 -2.96
N LEU A 320 -16.42 6.69 -3.98
CA LEU A 320 -15.52 5.54 -3.90
C LEU A 320 -14.43 5.75 -2.83
N MET A 321 -13.83 6.94 -2.77
CA MET A 321 -12.86 7.27 -1.71
C MET A 321 -13.49 7.18 -0.32
N ASN A 322 -14.72 7.69 -0.15
CA ASN A 322 -15.47 7.59 1.10
C ASN A 322 -15.72 6.13 1.51
N LEU A 323 -16.21 5.28 0.59
CA LEU A 323 -16.44 3.86 0.86
C LEU A 323 -15.15 3.13 1.30
N CYS A 324 -14.01 3.49 0.71
CA CYS A 324 -12.72 2.93 1.11
C CYS A 324 -12.33 3.37 2.52
N ALA A 325 -12.57 4.63 2.86
CA ALA A 325 -12.27 5.17 4.18
C ALA A 325 -13.22 4.65 5.28
N GLU A 326 -14.50 4.42 4.95
CA GLU A 326 -15.45 3.70 5.83
C GLU A 326 -14.92 2.31 6.16
N ALA A 327 -14.50 1.55 5.15
CA ALA A 327 -13.96 0.20 5.36
C ALA A 327 -12.63 0.20 6.14
N VAL A 328 -11.76 1.21 5.93
CA VAL A 328 -10.56 1.39 6.78
C VAL A 328 -10.96 1.66 8.22
N LEU A 329 -11.96 2.52 8.45
CA LEU A 329 -12.44 2.79 9.79
C LEU A 329 -12.99 1.49 10.42
N GLU A 330 -13.78 0.69 9.70
CA GLU A 330 -14.28 -0.62 10.17
C GLU A 330 -13.16 -1.58 10.57
N GLU A 331 -12.13 -1.71 9.73
CA GLU A 331 -11.03 -2.66 9.92
C GLU A 331 -10.08 -2.25 11.06
N PHE A 332 -9.75 -0.96 11.17
CA PHE A 332 -8.76 -0.46 12.12
C PHE A 332 -9.44 0.30 13.24
N HIS A 333 -9.85 -0.43 14.29
CA HIS A 333 -10.61 0.10 15.43
C HIS A 333 -9.92 1.25 16.19
N ASP A 334 -8.60 1.36 16.13
CA ASP A 334 -7.83 2.45 16.74
C ASP A 334 -8.03 3.80 16.04
N ILE A 335 -8.53 3.82 14.79
CA ILE A 335 -8.89 5.03 14.07
C ILE A 335 -10.21 5.55 14.63
N VAL A 336 -10.26 6.81 15.05
CA VAL A 336 -11.45 7.44 15.65
C VAL A 336 -12.18 8.40 14.69
N PHE A 337 -11.45 8.98 13.74
CA PHE A 337 -11.96 9.96 12.80
C PHE A 337 -11.21 9.92 11.48
N CYS A 338 -11.92 10.09 10.37
CA CYS A 338 -11.35 10.22 9.05
C CYS A 338 -11.83 11.51 8.37
N TYR A 339 -10.94 12.17 7.64
CA TYR A 339 -11.29 13.34 6.82
C TYR A 339 -10.77 13.19 5.40
N GLY A 340 -11.64 13.31 4.41
CA GLY A 340 -11.34 13.15 2.99
C GLY A 340 -11.59 14.39 2.16
N VAL A 341 -10.68 14.65 1.22
CA VAL A 341 -10.83 15.69 0.19
C VAL A 341 -10.06 15.29 -1.06
N SER A 342 -10.66 15.49 -2.23
CA SER A 342 -10.06 15.12 -3.53
C SER A 342 -9.65 13.64 -3.54
N ASP A 343 -8.38 13.38 -3.76
CA ASP A 343 -7.69 12.10 -3.85
C ASP A 343 -6.91 11.77 -2.55
N GLU A 344 -7.22 12.47 -1.47
CA GLU A 344 -6.52 12.35 -0.20
C GLU A 344 -7.45 12.03 0.97
N TYR A 345 -6.92 11.32 1.96
CA TYR A 345 -7.61 10.99 3.20
C TYR A 345 -6.67 11.08 4.40
N SER A 346 -7.17 11.59 5.52
CA SER A 346 -6.50 11.63 6.81
C SER A 346 -7.21 10.69 7.77
N PHE A 347 -6.49 9.74 8.37
CA PHE A 347 -6.99 8.82 9.38
C PHE A 347 -6.37 9.15 10.73
N VAL A 348 -7.21 9.50 11.71
CA VAL A 348 -6.79 9.91 13.05
C VAL A 348 -6.88 8.71 13.98
N LEU A 349 -5.74 8.28 14.54
CA LEU A 349 -5.66 7.25 15.56
C LEU A 349 -5.53 7.87 16.94
N LYS A 350 -6.17 7.24 17.92
CA LYS A 350 -6.15 7.62 19.34
C LYS A 350 -4.73 7.75 19.91
N LYS A 351 -4.55 8.66 20.89
CA LYS A 351 -3.23 8.98 21.47
C LYS A 351 -2.52 7.77 22.08
N ASP A 352 -3.29 6.91 22.73
CA ASP A 352 -2.84 5.70 23.43
C ASP A 352 -2.68 4.50 22.50
N SER A 353 -2.99 4.63 21.19
CA SER A 353 -2.91 3.56 20.20
C SER A 353 -1.59 2.81 20.28
N GLN A 354 -1.69 1.48 20.38
CA GLN A 354 -0.56 0.55 20.34
C GLN A 354 -0.52 -0.23 19.02
N LEU A 355 -1.28 0.21 18.01
CA LEU A 355 -1.34 -0.43 16.70
C LEU A 355 0.08 -0.60 16.14
N TYR A 356 0.46 -1.84 15.87
CA TYR A 356 1.79 -2.25 15.43
C TYR A 356 2.96 -1.72 16.28
N GLN A 357 2.74 -1.53 17.59
CA GLN A 357 3.71 -0.93 18.51
C GLN A 357 4.18 0.47 18.06
N ARG A 358 3.27 1.23 17.45
CA ARG A 358 3.51 2.59 16.93
C ARG A 358 4.60 2.66 15.85
N ARG A 359 4.90 1.54 15.17
CA ARG A 359 5.84 1.52 14.03
C ARG A 359 5.20 2.20 12.83
N ALA A 360 5.74 3.37 12.46
CA ALA A 360 5.15 4.21 11.43
C ALA A 360 4.99 3.48 10.09
N SER A 361 6.03 2.76 9.65
CA SER A 361 6.03 2.00 8.40
C SER A 361 4.92 0.96 8.36
N LYS A 362 4.71 0.20 9.45
CA LYS A 362 3.67 -0.84 9.53
C LYS A 362 2.26 -0.27 9.55
N ILE A 363 2.02 0.80 10.31
CA ILE A 363 0.71 1.47 10.34
C ILE A 363 0.37 2.05 8.96
N VAL A 364 1.29 2.82 8.38
CA VAL A 364 1.08 3.46 7.06
C VAL A 364 0.85 2.41 5.98
N SER A 365 1.70 1.39 5.90
CA SER A 365 1.58 0.34 4.87
C SER A 365 0.29 -0.48 5.01
N ALA A 366 -0.10 -0.86 6.22
CA ALA A 366 -1.34 -1.59 6.46
C ALA A 366 -2.57 -0.82 5.96
N ILE A 367 -2.68 0.47 6.34
CA ILE A 367 -3.81 1.33 5.98
C ILE A 367 -3.82 1.62 4.48
N VAL A 368 -2.68 2.03 3.90
CA VAL A 368 -2.62 2.39 2.48
C VAL A 368 -2.85 1.17 1.58
N SER A 369 -2.31 0.00 1.95
CA SER A 369 -2.52 -1.26 1.22
C SER A 369 -3.99 -1.67 1.28
N PHE A 370 -4.60 -1.66 2.47
CA PHE A 370 -6.03 -1.98 2.63
C PHE A 370 -6.93 -1.02 1.85
N PHE A 371 -6.66 0.29 1.93
CA PHE A 371 -7.39 1.31 1.16
C PHE A 371 -7.28 1.05 -0.35
N SER A 372 -6.08 0.70 -0.84
CA SER A 372 -5.83 0.40 -2.25
C SER A 372 -6.59 -0.84 -2.72
N SER A 373 -6.60 -1.90 -1.92
CA SER A 373 -7.43 -3.09 -2.16
C SER A 373 -8.90 -2.74 -2.27
N MET A 374 -9.41 -2.00 -1.29
CA MET A 374 -10.82 -1.59 -1.26
C MET A 374 -11.19 -0.74 -2.47
N TYR A 375 -10.31 0.16 -2.90
CA TYR A 375 -10.54 1.00 -4.07
C TYR A 375 -10.74 0.16 -5.34
N VAL A 376 -9.89 -0.84 -5.55
CA VAL A 376 -10.00 -1.75 -6.70
C VAL A 376 -11.23 -2.65 -6.59
N MET A 377 -11.48 -3.23 -5.40
CA MET A 377 -12.64 -4.11 -5.19
C MET A 377 -13.97 -3.38 -5.38
N LYS A 378 -14.09 -2.15 -4.87
CA LYS A 378 -15.32 -1.33 -4.93
C LYS A 378 -15.46 -0.55 -6.22
N TRP A 379 -14.48 -0.58 -7.11
CA TRP A 379 -14.52 0.14 -8.38
C TRP A 379 -15.78 -0.20 -9.19
N LYS A 380 -16.07 -1.50 -9.39
CA LYS A 380 -17.22 -1.93 -10.20
C LYS A 380 -18.57 -1.64 -9.53
N ASP A 381 -18.62 -1.59 -8.21
CA ASP A 381 -19.83 -1.25 -7.45
C ASP A 381 -20.25 0.20 -7.73
N VAL A 382 -19.26 1.11 -7.80
CA VAL A 382 -19.46 2.54 -8.06
C VAL A 382 -19.52 2.85 -9.55
N PHE A 383 -18.57 2.34 -10.33
CA PHE A 383 -18.37 2.61 -11.75
C PHE A 383 -18.79 1.44 -12.64
N ARG A 384 -20.08 1.12 -12.68
CA ARG A 384 -20.62 -0.05 -13.40
C ARG A 384 -20.25 -0.14 -14.89
N LYS A 385 -20.06 1.00 -15.56
CA LYS A 385 -19.81 1.08 -17.02
C LYS A 385 -18.37 1.48 -17.38
N LYS A 386 -17.52 1.78 -16.40
CA LYS A 386 -16.19 2.31 -16.63
C LYS A 386 -15.17 1.31 -16.10
N GLU A 387 -14.33 0.78 -16.98
CA GLU A 387 -13.29 -0.16 -16.59
C GLU A 387 -12.14 0.56 -15.89
N LEU A 388 -11.53 -0.13 -14.93
CA LEU A 388 -10.29 0.31 -14.31
C LEU A 388 -9.15 0.03 -15.30
N LYS A 389 -8.66 1.07 -15.98
CA LYS A 389 -7.67 0.96 -17.07
C LYS A 389 -6.29 0.56 -16.56
N TYR A 390 -5.92 0.99 -15.36
CA TYR A 390 -4.70 0.56 -14.68
C TYR A 390 -4.84 0.64 -13.15
N PRO A 391 -4.10 -0.18 -12.39
CA PRO A 391 -4.20 -0.21 -10.92
C PRO A 391 -3.82 1.15 -10.30
N PRO A 392 -4.60 1.68 -9.34
CA PRO A 392 -4.26 2.91 -8.64
C PRO A 392 -3.09 2.65 -7.67
N SER A 393 -2.39 3.72 -7.30
CA SER A 393 -1.44 3.70 -6.19
C SER A 393 -1.59 4.94 -5.34
N PHE A 394 -1.30 4.79 -4.06
CA PHE A 394 -1.43 5.82 -3.04
C PHE A 394 -0.14 5.87 -2.23
N ASP A 395 0.33 7.06 -1.91
CA ASP A 395 1.37 7.25 -0.91
C ASP A 395 0.78 7.58 0.45
N GLY A 396 1.55 7.36 1.50
CA GLY A 396 1.11 7.54 2.87
C GLY A 396 2.22 8.00 3.79
N ARG A 397 1.84 8.75 4.83
CA ARG A 397 2.75 9.21 5.89
C ARG A 397 2.04 9.33 7.23
N ALA A 398 2.82 9.19 8.29
CA ALA A 398 2.38 9.38 9.66
C ALA A 398 2.87 10.73 10.19
N VAL A 399 2.01 11.45 10.90
CA VAL A 399 2.32 12.71 11.57
C VAL A 399 1.80 12.63 13.01
N CYS A 400 2.59 13.12 13.98
CA CYS A 400 2.19 13.12 15.38
C CYS A 400 1.73 14.51 15.81
N TYR A 401 0.57 14.61 16.44
CA TYR A 401 0.06 15.85 17.05
C TYR A 401 -0.13 15.68 18.55
N LEU A 402 0.45 16.59 19.34
CA LEU A 402 0.57 16.42 20.78
C LEU A 402 -0.76 16.65 21.52
N SER A 403 -1.55 17.62 21.09
CA SER A 403 -2.76 18.05 21.79
C SER A 403 -4.00 17.98 20.90
N ASN A 404 -5.18 18.08 21.52
CA ASN A 404 -6.45 18.07 20.79
C ASN A 404 -6.56 19.32 19.91
N GLU A 405 -6.09 20.46 20.41
CA GLU A 405 -6.09 21.73 19.71
C GLU A 405 -5.25 21.68 18.43
N ILE A 406 -4.04 21.10 18.48
CA ILE A 406 -3.17 20.97 17.30
C ILE A 406 -3.78 20.01 16.27
N LEU A 407 -4.42 18.91 16.73
CA LEU A 407 -5.14 18.00 15.85
C LEU A 407 -6.33 18.69 15.16
N GLN A 408 -7.13 19.45 15.92
CA GLN A 408 -8.25 20.22 15.38
C GLN A 408 -7.76 21.27 14.38
N ASP A 409 -6.66 21.96 14.67
CA ASP A 409 -6.02 22.90 13.74
C ASP A 409 -5.56 22.22 12.45
N TYR A 410 -5.04 20.99 12.54
CA TYR A 410 -4.70 20.20 11.37
C TYR A 410 -5.93 19.87 10.52
N LEU A 411 -7.02 19.42 11.14
CA LEU A 411 -8.26 19.10 10.42
C LEU A 411 -8.93 20.35 9.85
N ALA A 412 -8.86 21.47 10.57
CA ALA A 412 -9.30 22.77 10.09
C ALA A 412 -8.46 23.25 8.90
N TRP A 413 -7.13 23.08 8.95
CA TRP A 413 -6.25 23.35 7.81
C TRP A 413 -6.69 22.56 6.57
N ARG A 414 -6.98 21.27 6.72
CA ARG A 414 -7.46 20.40 5.64
C ARG A 414 -8.78 20.88 5.05
N GLN A 415 -9.74 21.28 5.90
CA GLN A 415 -11.04 21.77 5.41
C GLN A 415 -10.97 23.16 4.77
N VAL A 416 -10.11 24.05 5.27
CA VAL A 416 -9.83 25.34 4.61
C VAL A 416 -9.20 25.12 3.23
N ASP A 417 -8.24 24.20 3.13
CA ASP A 417 -7.61 23.84 1.85
C ASP A 417 -8.62 23.25 0.86
N CYS A 418 -9.53 22.37 1.33
CA CYS A 418 -10.67 21.87 0.55
C CYS A 418 -11.50 23.01 -0.05
N HIS A 419 -11.89 23.97 0.79
CA HIS A 419 -12.72 25.09 0.35
C HIS A 419 -12.01 25.95 -0.71
N ILE A 420 -10.75 26.29 -0.48
CA ILE A 420 -9.94 27.12 -1.40
C ILE A 420 -9.75 26.41 -2.74
N ASN A 421 -9.37 25.13 -2.70
CA ASN A 421 -9.09 24.34 -3.89
C ASN A 421 -10.36 24.09 -4.70
N ASN A 422 -11.48 23.77 -4.05
CA ASN A 422 -12.75 23.57 -4.74
C ASN A 422 -13.27 24.86 -5.40
N GLN A 423 -13.18 26.01 -4.72
CA GLN A 423 -13.57 27.30 -5.30
C GLN A 423 -12.72 27.63 -6.52
N TYR A 424 -11.40 27.51 -6.41
CA TYR A 424 -10.49 27.72 -7.53
C TYR A 424 -10.77 26.77 -8.71
N ASN A 425 -10.91 25.47 -8.44
CA ASN A 425 -11.16 24.47 -9.47
C ASN A 425 -12.52 24.67 -10.16
N THR A 426 -13.54 25.11 -9.41
CA THR A 426 -14.86 25.43 -9.98
C THR A 426 -14.76 26.58 -10.97
N CYS A 427 -14.07 27.67 -10.62
CA CYS A 427 -13.81 28.76 -11.56
C CYS A 427 -12.99 28.29 -12.76
N PHE A 428 -11.90 27.58 -12.51
CA PHE A 428 -10.96 27.13 -13.53
C PHE A 428 -11.66 26.27 -14.58
N TRP A 429 -12.42 25.26 -14.16
CA TRP A 429 -13.10 24.36 -15.09
C TRP A 429 -14.33 25.01 -15.74
N SER A 430 -14.97 26.01 -15.11
CA SER A 430 -16.03 26.79 -15.77
C SER A 430 -15.47 27.64 -16.91
N LEU A 431 -14.31 28.28 -16.70
CA LEU A 431 -13.58 29.01 -17.74
C LEU A 431 -13.12 28.09 -18.87
N VAL A 432 -12.59 26.90 -18.55
CA VAL A 432 -12.19 25.94 -19.59
C VAL A 432 -13.39 25.46 -20.39
N LYS A 433 -14.53 25.20 -19.75
CA LYS A 433 -15.77 24.79 -20.42
C LYS A 433 -16.39 25.90 -21.26
N SER A 434 -16.12 27.17 -20.98
CA SER A 434 -16.55 28.29 -21.83
C SER A 434 -15.67 28.54 -23.05
N GLY A 435 -14.68 27.67 -23.30
CA GLY A 435 -13.83 27.69 -24.49
C GLY A 435 -12.43 28.26 -24.26
N LYS A 436 -12.08 28.68 -23.04
CA LYS A 436 -10.71 29.11 -22.73
C LYS A 436 -9.77 27.91 -22.64
N SER A 437 -8.53 28.10 -23.06
CA SER A 437 -7.46 27.14 -22.79
C SER A 437 -7.14 27.06 -21.28
N LYS A 438 -6.53 25.95 -20.86
CA LYS A 438 -6.06 25.78 -19.47
C LYS A 438 -5.10 26.91 -19.04
N SER A 439 -4.24 27.38 -19.95
CA SER A 439 -3.30 28.47 -19.67
C SER A 439 -4.00 29.82 -19.48
N GLU A 440 -4.98 30.14 -20.33
CA GLU A 440 -5.77 31.36 -20.20
C GLU A 440 -6.58 31.36 -18.91
N ALA A 441 -7.22 30.24 -18.57
CA ALA A 441 -7.98 30.11 -17.32
C ALA A 441 -7.08 30.31 -16.09
N GLN A 442 -5.86 29.74 -16.09
CA GLN A 442 -4.89 29.91 -15.02
C GLN A 442 -4.42 31.37 -14.89
N ASN A 443 -4.12 32.02 -16.01
CA ASN A 443 -3.70 33.42 -16.03
C ASN A 443 -4.82 34.35 -15.55
N TYR A 444 -6.07 34.07 -15.94
CA TYR A 444 -7.24 34.83 -15.51
C TYR A 444 -7.45 34.75 -13.99
N LEU A 445 -7.27 33.57 -13.40
CA LEU A 445 -7.46 33.36 -11.96
C LEU A 445 -6.26 33.77 -11.11
N LYS A 446 -5.13 34.10 -11.73
CA LYS A 446 -3.91 34.48 -11.01
C LYS A 446 -4.13 35.78 -10.23
N GLY A 447 -3.85 35.74 -8.93
CA GLY A 447 -4.01 36.90 -8.04
C GLY A 447 -5.45 37.16 -7.58
N THR A 448 -6.44 36.41 -8.08
CA THR A 448 -7.84 36.64 -7.72
C THR A 448 -8.15 36.28 -6.26
N GLN A 449 -8.98 37.08 -5.62
CA GLN A 449 -9.47 36.89 -4.25
C GLN A 449 -10.73 36.03 -4.21
N ALA A 450 -11.11 35.53 -3.02
CA ALA A 450 -12.27 34.67 -2.86
C ALA A 450 -13.59 35.35 -3.30
N ARG A 451 -13.74 36.65 -3.03
CA ARG A 451 -14.90 37.43 -3.48
C ARG A 451 -14.98 37.52 -5.00
N GLU A 452 -13.87 37.84 -5.66
CA GLU A 452 -13.78 37.95 -7.12
C GLU A 452 -14.12 36.62 -7.80
N LYS A 453 -13.67 35.49 -7.24
CA LYS A 453 -14.03 34.15 -7.71
C LYS A 453 -15.54 33.88 -7.59
N ASN A 454 -16.16 34.26 -6.48
CA ASN A 454 -17.61 34.12 -6.32
C ASN A 454 -18.40 35.00 -7.30
N GLU A 455 -17.94 36.24 -7.49
CA GLU A 455 -18.56 37.15 -8.47
C GLU A 455 -18.43 36.62 -9.90
N LEU A 456 -17.26 36.08 -10.27
CA LEU A 456 -17.03 35.42 -11.55
C LEU A 456 -17.99 34.25 -11.76
N LEU A 457 -18.10 33.34 -10.78
CA LEU A 457 -18.99 32.18 -10.86
C LEU A 457 -20.45 32.59 -11.03
N LEU A 458 -20.89 33.59 -10.28
CA LEU A 458 -22.28 34.03 -10.31
C LEU A 458 -22.62 34.79 -11.60
N LYS A 459 -21.80 35.79 -11.98
CA LYS A 459 -22.08 36.69 -13.10
C LYS A 459 -21.88 36.02 -14.46
N GLU A 460 -20.78 35.30 -14.65
CA GLU A 460 -20.43 34.72 -15.96
C GLU A 460 -21.03 33.33 -16.18
N PHE A 461 -21.23 32.57 -15.09
CA PHE A 461 -21.64 31.16 -15.20
C PHE A 461 -22.96 30.84 -14.49
N GLY A 462 -23.59 31.80 -13.79
CA GLY A 462 -24.82 31.57 -13.04
C GLY A 462 -24.67 30.60 -11.87
N ILE A 463 -23.44 30.34 -11.40
CA ILE A 463 -23.15 29.39 -10.34
C ILE A 463 -23.04 30.12 -9.01
N ASN A 464 -23.97 29.87 -8.10
CA ASN A 464 -23.80 30.26 -6.70
C ASN A 464 -22.95 29.20 -5.99
N TYR A 465 -21.69 29.54 -5.66
CA TYR A 465 -20.78 28.62 -4.98
C TYR A 465 -21.38 28.05 -3.68
N ASN A 466 -22.12 28.86 -2.93
CA ASN A 466 -22.68 28.45 -1.63
C ASN A 466 -23.82 27.41 -1.74
N THR A 467 -24.36 27.18 -2.94
CA THR A 467 -25.38 26.14 -3.18
C THR A 467 -24.78 24.84 -3.71
N LEU A 468 -23.47 24.81 -3.98
CA LEU A 468 -22.80 23.56 -4.36
C LEU A 468 -22.89 22.53 -3.23
N PRO A 469 -22.95 21.22 -3.57
CA PRO A 469 -22.99 20.14 -2.58
C PRO A 469 -21.93 20.28 -1.51
N LEU A 470 -22.32 20.06 -0.25
CA LEU A 470 -21.42 20.21 0.91
C LEU A 470 -20.18 19.33 0.80
N MET A 471 -20.29 18.11 0.27
CA MET A 471 -19.15 17.23 0.03
C MET A 471 -18.03 17.88 -0.80
N PHE A 472 -18.36 18.75 -1.75
CA PHE A 472 -17.36 19.45 -2.55
C PHE A 472 -16.73 20.64 -1.80
N ARG A 473 -17.49 21.28 -0.90
CA ARG A 473 -17.06 22.49 -0.20
C ARG A 473 -16.41 22.23 1.16
N GLN A 474 -16.79 21.15 1.82
CA GLN A 474 -16.43 20.79 3.18
C GLN A 474 -15.67 19.46 3.26
N GLY A 475 -15.64 18.66 2.19
CA GLY A 475 -15.06 17.31 2.21
C GLY A 475 -15.98 16.29 2.88
N SER A 476 -15.41 15.16 3.28
CA SER A 476 -16.12 14.05 3.92
C SER A 476 -15.50 13.76 5.28
N SER A 477 -16.32 13.83 6.35
CA SER A 477 -15.96 13.45 7.71
C SER A 477 -16.57 12.09 8.02
N ILE A 478 -15.76 11.12 8.45
CA ILE A 478 -16.23 9.75 8.73
C ILE A 478 -15.83 9.38 10.15
N PHE A 479 -16.81 8.98 10.96
CA PHE A 479 -16.58 8.67 12.36
C PHE A 479 -17.66 7.75 12.92
N ARG A 480 -17.42 7.27 14.14
CA ARG A 480 -18.34 6.39 14.87
C ARG A 480 -19.29 7.22 15.73
N VAL A 481 -20.58 6.92 15.63
CA VAL A 481 -21.62 7.48 16.48
C VAL A 481 -22.22 6.37 17.32
N LYS A 482 -22.31 6.59 18.63
CA LYS A 482 -23.05 5.70 19.54
C LYS A 482 -24.53 6.01 19.42
N ARG A 483 -25.38 5.00 19.18
CA ARG A 483 -26.83 5.12 19.34
C ARG A 483 -27.30 4.21 20.46
N GLU A 484 -28.20 4.75 21.28
CA GLU A 484 -29.00 3.96 22.21
C GLU A 484 -30.03 3.17 21.41
N ASN A 485 -30.11 1.86 21.63
CA ASN A 485 -31.07 0.99 20.96
C ASN A 485 -32.45 1.16 21.61
N PRO A 486 -33.49 1.64 20.90
CA PRO A 486 -34.83 1.82 21.49
C PRO A 486 -35.59 0.50 21.74
N THR A 487 -35.08 -0.64 21.27
CA THR A 487 -35.83 -1.90 21.13
C THR A 487 -35.56 -2.97 22.21
N LEU A 488 -35.00 -2.62 23.37
CA LEU A 488 -34.88 -3.54 24.52
C LEU A 488 -35.64 -3.05 25.77
N LEU A 489 -36.80 -2.41 25.56
CA LEU A 489 -37.80 -2.24 26.61
C LEU A 489 -38.89 -3.30 26.41
N GLU A 490 -38.61 -4.55 26.79
CA GLU A 490 -39.58 -5.44 27.42
C GLU A 490 -38.90 -6.79 27.77
N ASN A 491 -38.73 -7.00 29.07
CA ASN A 491 -38.52 -8.28 29.76
C ASN A 491 -37.22 -9.05 29.48
N ASP A 492 -36.11 -8.63 30.12
CA ASP A 492 -35.27 -9.54 30.92
C ASP A 492 -34.20 -8.77 31.70
N ALA A 493 -34.15 -9.00 33.02
CA ALA A 493 -33.27 -8.30 33.97
C ALA A 493 -31.79 -8.75 33.92
N SER A 494 -31.23 -8.92 32.72
CA SER A 494 -29.79 -9.20 32.52
C SER A 494 -29.21 -8.68 31.19
N SER A 495 -29.86 -7.74 30.50
CA SER A 495 -29.34 -7.19 29.25
C SER A 495 -28.29 -6.11 29.52
N VAL A 496 -27.01 -6.46 29.38
CA VAL A 496 -25.92 -5.50 29.13
C VAL A 496 -26.36 -4.60 27.98
N GLU A 497 -26.51 -3.30 28.22
CA GLU A 497 -26.80 -2.29 27.20
C GLU A 497 -25.78 -2.43 26.05
N LYS A 498 -26.15 -3.11 24.98
CA LYS A 498 -25.35 -3.13 23.75
C LYS A 498 -25.57 -1.80 23.05
N THR A 499 -24.76 -0.81 23.41
CA THR A 499 -24.63 0.45 22.68
C THR A 499 -24.13 0.11 21.27
N GLU A 500 -24.97 0.29 20.25
CA GLU A 500 -24.58 0.01 18.88
C GLU A 500 -23.78 1.20 18.35
N THR A 501 -22.57 0.92 17.85
CA THR A 501 -21.69 1.93 17.29
C THR A 501 -21.78 1.86 15.78
N LYS A 502 -22.30 2.91 15.14
CA LYS A 502 -22.47 2.98 13.68
C LYS A 502 -21.46 3.95 13.08
N ILE A 503 -20.89 3.59 11.93
CA ILE A 503 -20.08 4.51 11.13
C ILE A 503 -21.00 5.39 10.29
N VAL A 504 -20.75 6.70 10.33
CA VAL A 504 -21.46 7.70 9.54
C VAL A 504 -20.48 8.48 8.69
N THR A 505 -20.93 8.88 7.50
CA THR A 505 -20.23 9.83 6.63
C THR A 505 -21.04 11.12 6.57
N GLU A 506 -20.46 12.20 7.04
CA GLU A 506 -21.07 13.52 7.09
C GLU A 506 -20.26 14.55 6.29
N HIS A 507 -20.96 15.60 5.84
CA HIS A 507 -20.37 16.74 5.14
C HIS A 507 -20.70 17.99 5.94
N CYS A 508 -19.87 18.27 6.95
CA CYS A 508 -20.11 19.27 7.97
C CYS A 508 -18.90 20.19 8.18
N ASN A 509 -19.11 21.32 8.84
CA ASN A 509 -18.04 22.24 9.22
C ASN A 509 -17.34 21.70 10.47
N ILE A 510 -16.10 21.19 10.32
CA ILE A 510 -15.31 20.64 11.43
C ILE A 510 -14.35 21.69 12.03
N ILE A 511 -14.40 22.92 11.53
CA ILE A 511 -13.64 24.06 12.08
C ILE A 511 -14.35 24.62 13.31
N GLU A 512 -15.69 24.55 13.35
CA GLU A 512 -16.48 25.08 14.45
C GLU A 512 -16.45 24.16 15.67
N GLN A 513 -16.39 24.77 16.86
CA GLN A 513 -16.36 24.06 18.13
C GLN A 513 -17.64 23.24 18.38
N SER A 514 -18.78 23.69 17.84
CA SER A 514 -20.07 23.02 17.92
C SER A 514 -20.03 21.58 17.41
N PHE A 515 -19.24 21.30 16.37
CA PHE A 515 -19.05 19.93 15.86
C PHE A 515 -18.37 19.05 16.90
N TRP A 516 -17.28 19.53 17.51
CA TRP A 516 -16.51 18.77 18.49
C TRP A 516 -17.28 18.57 19.79
N GLU A 517 -18.07 19.56 20.22
CA GLU A 517 -18.96 19.46 21.37
C GLU A 517 -20.11 18.47 21.15
N ALA A 518 -20.61 18.35 19.92
CA ALA A 518 -21.63 17.36 19.56
C ALA A 518 -21.08 15.93 19.49
N HIS A 519 -19.75 15.77 19.34
CA HIS A 519 -19.07 14.49 19.15
C HIS A 519 -17.84 14.32 20.05
N PRO A 520 -17.99 14.41 21.40
CA PRO A 520 -16.86 14.39 22.33
C PRO A 520 -16.04 13.10 22.24
N SER A 521 -16.69 11.97 21.93
CA SER A 521 -16.04 10.66 21.80
C SER A 521 -14.96 10.55 20.73
N ILE A 522 -14.83 11.54 19.84
CA ILE A 522 -13.73 11.59 18.87
C ILE A 522 -12.41 11.99 19.54
N LEU A 523 -12.48 12.85 20.57
CA LEU A 523 -11.31 13.45 21.22
C LEU A 523 -11.00 12.88 22.62
N ASP A 524 -11.84 11.94 23.08
CA ASP A 524 -11.74 11.24 24.36
C ASP A 524 -10.59 10.23 24.43
#